data_AF-A0AAP5IFD4-F1
#
_entry.id   AF-A0AAP5IFD4-F1
#
_cell.length_a   1.000
_cell.length_b   1.000
_cell.length_c   1.000
_cell.angle_alpha   90.00
_cell.angle_beta   90.00
_cell.angle_gamma   90.00
#
_symmetry.space_group_name_H-M   'P 1'
#
loop_
_entity.id
_entity.type
_entity.pdbx_description
1 polymer ?
#
loop_
_entity_poly.entity_id
_entity_poly.type
_entity_poly.pdbx_seq_one_letter_code
_entity_poly.pdbx_strand_id
1 'polypeptide(L)'
;MLNPQKLPFLESIGWQLKNVYQMSENEIIQLYQRNWHHRTTFKNFKQEEKKFVHYLAKKYNSWLLPDLEMFSFEHHNNILTILNAFNPEVLEKASAYFGGGTLLALEYGEYRLSKDIDFLFPFGSENYRYLRNLIYDEGIVALFQSTTDIELGETTINQYGIRFPVVVNETTIKVEIVANGMFTLDSPVYPIWAKIPCLSISDRFTSKLMANADRWNDSSTQSRDLIDLAILRVNSEIPPQAIAKAEESYEVKKPLIKAITIFTQKEGYRDKCFQQLNVPEEKFPIIMDGINLLLLDFESSNPRN
;
A
#
# COMPACT_ATOMS: atom_id res chain seq x y z
N MET A 1 1.95 23.12 -11.93
CA MET A 1 3.35 22.64 -11.91
C MET A 1 3.63 22.07 -10.53
N LEU A 2 3.96 20.78 -10.44
CA LEU A 2 4.64 20.24 -9.26
C LEU A 2 6.08 20.73 -9.35
N ASN A 3 6.40 21.87 -8.76
CA ASN A 3 7.79 22.25 -8.49
C ASN A 3 7.98 22.12 -6.98
N PRO A 4 8.46 20.96 -6.48
CA PRO A 4 8.66 20.78 -5.05
C PRO A 4 9.58 21.88 -4.51
N GLN A 5 9.27 22.44 -3.35
CA GLN A 5 10.08 23.52 -2.76
C GLN A 5 11.51 23.07 -2.42
N LYS A 6 11.76 21.75 -2.30
CA LYS A 6 13.08 21.17 -2.04
C LYS A 6 13.24 19.86 -2.80
N LEU A 7 14.37 19.72 -3.50
CA LEU A 7 14.79 18.55 -4.26
C LEU A 7 16.17 18.10 -3.71
N PRO A 8 16.23 17.51 -2.50
CA PRO A 8 17.49 17.20 -1.82
C PRO A 8 18.42 16.28 -2.60
N PHE A 9 17.88 15.33 -3.37
CA PHE A 9 18.70 14.46 -4.22
C PHE A 9 19.26 15.25 -5.41
N LEU A 10 18.47 16.11 -6.06
CA LEU A 10 18.90 17.02 -7.12
C LEU A 10 20.03 17.95 -6.65
N GLU A 11 19.88 18.52 -5.45
CA GLU A 11 20.91 19.35 -4.81
C GLU A 11 22.21 18.56 -4.61
N SER A 12 22.11 17.28 -4.23
CA SER A 12 23.26 16.42 -3.98
C SER A 12 24.00 16.05 -5.28
N ILE A 13 23.26 15.67 -6.33
CA ILE A 13 23.87 15.34 -7.63
C ILE A 13 24.28 16.59 -8.44
N GLY A 14 23.72 17.74 -8.10
CA GLY A 14 23.99 19.04 -8.70
C GLY A 14 24.93 19.92 -7.88
N TRP A 15 25.71 19.37 -6.95
CA TRP A 15 26.49 20.13 -5.95
C TRP A 15 27.48 21.15 -6.54
N GLN A 16 27.90 21.00 -7.80
CA GLN A 16 28.79 21.95 -8.50
C GLN A 16 28.05 23.13 -9.14
N LEU A 17 26.73 23.08 -9.23
CA LEU A 17 25.90 24.08 -9.89
C LEU A 17 25.54 25.19 -8.91
N LYS A 18 25.58 26.45 -9.38
CA LYS A 18 25.24 27.62 -8.56
C LYS A 18 23.81 27.57 -8.01
N ASN A 19 22.87 27.09 -8.81
CA ASN A 19 21.47 26.93 -8.42
C ASN A 19 20.76 25.92 -9.33
N VAL A 20 20.46 24.73 -8.80
CA VAL A 20 19.75 23.67 -9.54
C VAL A 20 18.30 24.03 -9.89
N TYR A 21 17.68 24.99 -9.19
CA TYR A 21 16.29 25.40 -9.38
C TYR A 21 16.09 26.41 -10.52
N GLN A 22 17.17 26.91 -11.11
CA GLN A 22 17.11 27.77 -12.31
C GLN A 22 17.19 26.98 -13.62
N MET A 23 17.42 25.67 -13.53
CA MET A 23 17.49 24.77 -14.67
C MET A 23 16.10 24.55 -15.26
N SER A 24 16.03 24.40 -16.58
CA SER A 24 14.84 23.91 -17.27
C SER A 24 14.54 22.46 -16.89
N GLU A 25 13.28 22.04 -17.03
CA GLU A 25 12.87 20.64 -16.80
C GLU A 25 13.72 19.62 -17.59
N ASN A 26 14.13 19.97 -18.81
CA ASN A 26 14.96 19.12 -19.66
C ASN A 26 16.39 18.97 -19.10
N GLU A 27 16.98 20.06 -18.61
CA GLU A 27 18.30 20.01 -17.96
C GLU A 27 18.24 19.23 -16.64
N ILE A 28 17.16 19.39 -15.89
CA ILE A 28 16.94 18.66 -14.63
C ILE A 28 16.86 17.14 -14.90
N ILE A 29 16.06 16.69 -15.87
CA ILE A 29 15.95 15.24 -16.15
C ILE A 29 17.28 14.66 -16.67
N GLN A 30 18.04 15.39 -17.47
CA GLN A 30 19.38 14.98 -17.91
C GLN A 30 20.35 14.85 -16.73
N LEU A 31 20.26 15.75 -15.75
CA LEU A 31 21.10 15.69 -14.56
C LEU A 31 20.78 14.46 -13.70
N TYR A 32 19.48 14.12 -13.55
CA TYR A 32 19.08 12.87 -12.91
C TYR A 32 19.57 11.65 -13.67
N GLN A 33 19.38 11.59 -15.00
CA GLN A 33 19.84 10.48 -15.83
C GLN A 33 21.34 10.22 -15.62
N ARG A 34 22.17 11.25 -15.75
CA ARG A 34 23.63 11.10 -15.62
C ARG A 34 24.08 10.60 -14.25
N ASN A 35 23.37 10.97 -13.19
CA ASN A 35 23.78 10.72 -11.80
C ASN A 35 22.90 9.71 -11.07
N TRP A 36 22.04 8.98 -11.78
CA TRP A 36 21.00 8.15 -11.18
C TRP A 36 21.53 7.05 -10.25
N HIS A 37 22.73 6.55 -10.53
CA HIS A 37 23.40 5.55 -9.71
C HIS A 37 23.72 6.04 -8.29
N HIS A 38 23.77 7.36 -8.04
CA HIS A 38 24.00 7.92 -6.71
C HIS A 38 22.78 7.92 -5.79
N ARG A 39 21.58 7.56 -6.27
CA ARG A 39 20.34 7.56 -5.47
C ARG A 39 20.44 6.67 -4.22
N THR A 40 21.15 5.55 -4.34
CA THR A 40 21.39 4.61 -3.24
C THR A 40 22.50 5.07 -2.29
N THR A 41 23.41 5.93 -2.78
CA THR A 41 24.52 6.48 -1.99
C THR A 41 24.04 7.57 -1.05
N PHE A 42 23.28 8.55 -1.55
CA PHE A 42 22.86 9.69 -0.75
C PHE A 42 21.68 9.39 0.19
N LYS A 43 20.86 8.37 -0.12
CA LYS A 43 19.70 7.95 0.69
C LYS A 43 18.75 9.10 1.07
N ASN A 44 18.69 10.15 0.24
CA ASN A 44 17.89 11.35 0.48
C ASN A 44 16.87 11.63 -0.63
N PHE A 45 16.66 10.68 -1.55
CA PHE A 45 15.66 10.77 -2.60
C PHE A 45 14.26 10.53 -2.02
N LYS A 46 13.58 11.62 -1.65
CA LYS A 46 12.30 11.59 -0.95
C LYS A 46 11.12 11.38 -1.90
N GLN A 47 9.95 11.06 -1.34
CA GLN A 47 8.75 10.74 -2.12
C GLN A 47 8.27 11.92 -2.98
N GLU A 48 8.32 13.17 -2.48
CA GLU A 48 7.92 14.36 -3.24
C GLU A 48 8.82 14.58 -4.46
N GLU A 49 10.12 14.36 -4.28
CA GLU A 49 11.12 14.44 -5.34
C GLU A 49 10.96 13.27 -6.32
N LYS A 50 10.70 12.05 -5.84
CA LYS A 50 10.38 10.89 -6.69
C LYS A 50 9.18 11.18 -7.60
N LYS A 51 8.12 11.80 -7.08
CA LYS A 51 6.95 12.22 -7.89
C LYS A 51 7.33 13.20 -9.00
N PHE A 52 8.22 14.15 -8.70
CA PHE A 52 8.70 15.12 -9.69
C PHE A 52 9.56 14.46 -10.77
N VAL A 53 10.51 13.60 -10.38
CA VAL A 53 11.34 12.84 -11.35
C VAL A 53 10.49 11.91 -12.19
N HIS A 54 9.46 11.27 -11.61
CA HIS A 54 8.49 10.46 -12.35
C HIS A 54 7.76 11.28 -13.41
N TYR A 55 7.24 12.46 -13.05
CA TYR A 55 6.59 13.36 -14.00
C TYR A 55 7.54 13.72 -15.16
N LEU A 56 8.79 14.09 -14.86
CA LEU A 56 9.78 14.38 -15.89
C LEU A 56 10.10 13.14 -16.73
N ALA A 57 10.28 11.98 -16.11
CA ALA A 57 10.58 10.74 -16.81
C ALA A 57 9.48 10.34 -17.79
N LYS A 58 8.20 10.51 -17.41
CA LYS A 58 7.05 10.34 -18.32
C LYS A 58 7.06 11.37 -19.44
N LYS A 59 7.19 12.66 -19.10
CA LYS A 59 7.13 13.76 -20.07
C LYS A 59 8.21 13.68 -21.14
N TYR A 60 9.42 13.27 -20.76
CA TYR A 60 10.59 13.21 -21.64
C TYR A 60 10.96 11.79 -22.09
N ASN A 61 10.07 10.79 -21.88
CA ASN A 61 10.29 9.38 -22.23
C ASN A 61 11.67 8.85 -21.79
N SER A 62 12.01 9.11 -20.52
CA SER A 62 13.31 8.80 -19.93
C SER A 62 13.48 7.31 -19.63
N TRP A 63 14.69 6.78 -19.79
CA TRP A 63 15.07 5.43 -19.35
C TRP A 63 15.01 5.24 -17.83
N LEU A 64 14.84 6.34 -17.06
CA LEU A 64 14.59 6.27 -15.62
C LEU A 64 13.20 5.75 -15.28
N LEU A 65 12.25 5.79 -16.22
CA LEU A 65 10.85 5.47 -15.94
C LEU A 65 10.68 4.04 -15.40
N PRO A 66 11.25 2.99 -16.01
CA PRO A 66 11.21 1.64 -15.44
C PRO A 66 11.84 1.58 -14.04
N ASP A 67 12.98 2.22 -13.82
CA ASP A 67 13.68 2.18 -12.51
C ASP A 67 12.94 2.94 -11.40
N LEU A 68 12.02 3.83 -11.77
CA LEU A 68 11.12 4.54 -10.85
C LEU A 68 9.84 3.75 -10.55
N GLU A 69 9.39 2.93 -11.51
CA GLU A 69 8.14 2.17 -11.48
C GLU A 69 8.33 0.73 -11.01
N MET A 70 9.55 0.19 -11.07
CA MET A 70 9.88 -1.13 -10.55
C MET A 70 10.08 -1.11 -9.03
N PHE A 71 9.57 -2.16 -8.40
CA PHE A 71 9.74 -2.51 -7.01
C PHE A 71 11.00 -3.37 -6.82
N SER A 72 11.55 -3.35 -5.62
CA SER A 72 12.75 -4.09 -5.20
C SER A 72 12.44 -5.57 -5.03
N PHE A 73 11.25 -5.90 -4.51
CA PHE A 73 10.78 -7.27 -4.48
C PHE A 73 10.23 -7.66 -5.85
N GLU A 74 10.80 -8.70 -6.47
CA GLU A 74 10.28 -9.27 -7.72
C GLU A 74 8.80 -9.65 -7.60
N HIS A 75 8.40 -10.21 -6.46
CA HIS A 75 7.01 -10.53 -6.14
C HIS A 75 6.07 -9.31 -6.25
N HIS A 76 6.53 -8.12 -5.87
CA HIS A 76 5.74 -6.89 -5.98
C HIS A 76 5.63 -6.39 -7.43
N ASN A 77 6.63 -6.63 -8.29
CA ASN A 77 6.52 -6.36 -9.73
C ASN A 77 5.53 -7.31 -10.41
N ASN A 78 5.50 -8.58 -9.99
CA ASN A 78 4.48 -9.55 -10.40
C ASN A 78 3.08 -9.09 -9.99
N ILE A 79 2.91 -8.63 -8.74
CA ILE A 79 1.66 -8.00 -8.29
C ILE A 79 1.32 -6.78 -9.16
N LEU A 80 2.26 -5.87 -9.41
CA LEU A 80 2.02 -4.67 -10.22
C LEU A 80 1.54 -5.03 -11.64
N THR A 81 2.07 -6.11 -12.22
CA THR A 81 1.63 -6.64 -13.52
C THR A 81 0.16 -7.03 -13.48
N ILE A 82 -0.26 -7.77 -12.44
CA ILE A 82 -1.67 -8.14 -12.24
C ILE A 82 -2.53 -6.89 -11.99
N LEU A 83 -2.06 -5.94 -11.17
CA LEU A 83 -2.79 -4.69 -10.88
C LEU A 83 -3.05 -3.86 -12.15
N ASN A 84 -2.09 -3.84 -13.09
CA ASN A 84 -2.24 -3.16 -14.38
C ASN A 84 -3.12 -3.91 -15.38
N ALA A 85 -3.33 -5.21 -15.19
CA ALA A 85 -4.18 -6.05 -16.02
C ALA A 85 -5.68 -5.87 -15.70
N PHE A 86 -6.03 -5.46 -14.47
CA PHE A 86 -7.42 -5.21 -14.08
C PHE A 86 -8.06 -4.09 -14.92
N ASN A 87 -9.37 -4.23 -15.16
CA ASN A 87 -10.19 -3.21 -15.77
C ASN A 87 -10.62 -2.18 -14.69
N PRO A 88 -10.12 -0.94 -14.73
CA PRO A 88 -10.42 0.06 -13.71
C PRO A 88 -11.90 0.47 -13.68
N GLU A 89 -12.59 0.49 -14.84
CA GLU A 89 -13.99 0.88 -14.93
C GLU A 89 -14.92 -0.15 -14.26
N VAL A 90 -14.59 -1.44 -14.42
CA VAL A 90 -15.32 -2.54 -13.76
C VAL A 90 -15.17 -2.44 -12.24
N LEU A 91 -13.93 -2.23 -11.77
CA LEU A 91 -13.65 -2.10 -10.33
C LEU A 91 -14.31 -0.85 -9.73
N GLU A 92 -14.26 0.28 -10.42
CA GLU A 92 -14.91 1.53 -9.98
C GLU A 92 -16.43 1.38 -9.90
N LYS A 93 -17.06 0.81 -10.94
CA LYS A 93 -18.50 0.55 -10.96
C LYS A 93 -18.94 -0.43 -9.86
N ALA A 94 -18.09 -1.41 -9.54
CA ALA A 94 -18.34 -2.35 -8.45
C ALA A 94 -18.03 -1.77 -7.05
N SER A 95 -17.42 -0.58 -6.97
CA SER A 95 -16.82 -0.03 -5.74
C SER A 95 -15.86 -1.02 -5.06
N ALA A 96 -15.13 -1.80 -5.87
CA ALA A 96 -14.14 -2.76 -5.40
C ALA A 96 -12.79 -2.05 -5.31
N TYR A 97 -12.39 -1.70 -4.08
CA TYR A 97 -11.21 -0.88 -3.82
C TYR A 97 -10.04 -1.73 -3.40
N PHE A 98 -8.91 -1.60 -4.10
CA PHE A 98 -7.66 -2.25 -3.74
C PHE A 98 -7.22 -1.80 -2.35
N GLY A 99 -6.77 -2.75 -1.53
CA GLY A 99 -6.52 -2.54 -0.11
C GLY A 99 -5.53 -3.54 0.46
N GLY A 100 -5.72 -3.85 1.74
CA GLY A 100 -4.91 -4.84 2.44
C GLY A 100 -3.46 -4.40 2.65
N GLY A 101 -2.62 -5.38 2.99
CA GLY A 101 -1.21 -5.14 3.28
C GLY A 101 -0.37 -4.75 2.07
N THR A 102 -0.77 -5.22 0.89
CA THR A 102 -0.03 -5.01 -0.36
C THR A 102 -0.14 -3.58 -0.83
N LEU A 103 -1.32 -2.95 -0.73
CA LEU A 103 -1.46 -1.52 -0.98
C LEU A 103 -0.47 -0.69 -0.16
N LEU A 104 -0.33 -1.02 1.13
CA LEU A 104 0.57 -0.30 2.02
C LEU A 104 2.03 -0.57 1.67
N ALA A 105 2.40 -1.83 1.41
CA ALA A 105 3.76 -2.20 1.05
C ALA A 105 4.23 -1.47 -0.23
N LEU A 106 3.39 -1.43 -1.27
CA LEU A 106 3.70 -0.75 -2.52
C LEU A 106 3.75 0.79 -2.36
N GLU A 107 2.84 1.37 -1.57
CA GLU A 107 2.80 2.82 -1.35
C GLU A 107 3.97 3.33 -0.50
N TYR A 108 4.32 2.61 0.57
CA TYR A 108 5.23 3.10 1.61
C TYR A 108 6.64 2.47 1.53
N GLY A 109 7.12 2.33 0.29
CA GLY A 109 8.52 2.01 -0.01
C GLY A 109 8.95 0.63 0.46
N GLU A 110 8.08 -0.37 0.26
CA GLU A 110 8.35 -1.80 0.47
C GLU A 110 8.91 -2.12 1.85
N TYR A 111 8.30 -1.58 2.89
CA TYR A 111 8.73 -1.81 4.27
C TYR A 111 8.63 -3.28 4.71
N ARG A 112 7.91 -4.11 3.95
CA ARG A 112 7.85 -5.56 4.10
C ARG A 112 7.41 -6.20 2.79
N LEU A 113 7.63 -7.50 2.66
CA LEU A 113 7.01 -8.30 1.60
C LEU A 113 5.51 -8.50 1.90
N SER A 114 4.67 -8.30 0.90
CA SER A 114 3.24 -8.64 0.92
C SER A 114 2.91 -9.47 -0.31
N LYS A 115 2.16 -10.57 -0.10
CA LYS A 115 2.09 -11.65 -1.10
C LYS A 115 0.81 -11.68 -1.92
N ASP A 116 -0.29 -11.24 -1.31
CA ASP A 116 -1.65 -11.39 -1.87
C ASP A 116 -2.17 -10.05 -2.40
N ILE A 117 -3.25 -10.09 -3.18
CA ILE A 117 -3.97 -8.91 -3.65
C ILE A 117 -5.37 -8.93 -3.03
N ASP A 118 -5.67 -7.93 -2.22
CA ASP A 118 -6.96 -7.80 -1.54
C ASP A 118 -7.74 -6.59 -2.04
N PHE A 119 -9.02 -6.78 -2.33
CA PHE A 119 -9.98 -5.71 -2.55
C PHE A 119 -11.11 -5.78 -1.53
N LEU A 120 -11.63 -4.62 -1.13
CA LEU A 120 -12.85 -4.50 -0.36
C LEU A 120 -13.96 -3.92 -1.22
N PHE A 121 -15.17 -4.43 -1.10
CA PHE A 121 -16.37 -3.82 -1.69
C PHE A 121 -17.49 -3.72 -0.64
N PRO A 122 -18.47 -2.81 -0.78
CA PRO A 122 -19.57 -2.68 0.16
C PRO A 122 -20.50 -3.91 0.14
N PHE A 123 -20.66 -4.58 1.29
CA PHE A 123 -21.57 -5.72 1.44
C PHE A 123 -23.04 -5.32 1.18
N GLY A 124 -23.81 -6.24 0.60
CA GLY A 124 -25.26 -6.03 0.37
C GLY A 124 -25.60 -4.99 -0.69
N SER A 125 -24.61 -4.48 -1.44
CA SER A 125 -24.83 -3.47 -2.47
C SER A 125 -25.26 -4.08 -3.82
N GLU A 126 -26.00 -3.30 -4.60
CA GLU A 126 -26.26 -3.60 -6.02
C GLU A 126 -24.95 -3.73 -6.83
N ASN A 127 -23.89 -3.06 -6.39
CA ASN A 127 -22.57 -3.06 -7.02
C ASN A 127 -21.91 -4.46 -7.00
N TYR A 128 -22.10 -5.23 -5.92
CA TYR A 128 -21.61 -6.62 -5.91
C TYR A 128 -22.47 -7.56 -6.74
N ARG A 129 -23.78 -7.31 -6.82
CA ARG A 129 -24.66 -8.06 -7.73
C ARG A 129 -24.22 -7.85 -9.17
N TYR A 130 -23.87 -6.62 -9.54
CA TYR A 130 -23.24 -6.31 -10.82
C TYR A 130 -21.98 -7.16 -11.05
N LEU A 131 -21.04 -7.18 -10.10
CA LEU A 131 -19.79 -7.93 -10.25
C LEU A 131 -20.02 -9.44 -10.42
N ARG A 132 -20.94 -10.02 -9.65
CA ARG A 132 -21.27 -11.45 -9.76
C ARG A 132 -21.97 -11.79 -11.07
N ASN A 133 -22.89 -10.94 -11.54
CA ASN A 133 -23.56 -11.17 -12.82
C ASN A 133 -22.56 -11.08 -13.97
N LEU A 134 -21.68 -10.08 -13.95
CA LEU A 134 -20.61 -9.93 -14.94
C LEU A 134 -19.74 -11.19 -15.01
N ILE A 135 -19.28 -11.69 -13.87
CA ILE A 135 -18.44 -12.89 -13.82
C ILE A 135 -19.23 -14.16 -14.19
N TYR A 136 -20.52 -14.23 -13.87
CA TYR A 136 -21.37 -15.35 -14.27
C TYR A 136 -21.54 -15.42 -15.80
N ASP A 137 -21.72 -14.27 -16.44
CA ASP A 137 -21.97 -14.17 -17.88
C ASP A 137 -20.69 -14.30 -18.71
N GLU A 138 -19.61 -13.64 -18.29
CA GLU A 138 -18.37 -13.48 -19.08
C GLU A 138 -17.17 -14.22 -18.47
N GLY A 139 -17.32 -14.81 -17.28
CA GLY A 139 -16.22 -15.44 -16.55
C GLY A 139 -15.32 -14.44 -15.80
N ILE A 140 -14.33 -14.95 -15.08
CA ILE A 140 -13.42 -14.14 -14.25
C ILE A 140 -12.57 -13.16 -15.09
N VAL A 141 -12.37 -13.46 -16.37
CA VAL A 141 -11.65 -12.61 -17.34
C VAL A 141 -12.28 -11.23 -17.48
N ALA A 142 -13.57 -11.07 -17.21
CA ALA A 142 -14.28 -9.78 -17.28
C ALA A 142 -13.78 -8.74 -16.27
N LEU A 143 -13.05 -9.17 -15.23
CA LEU A 143 -12.36 -8.25 -14.32
C LEU A 143 -11.13 -7.58 -14.94
N PHE A 144 -10.66 -8.08 -16.08
CA PHE A 144 -9.39 -7.70 -16.69
C PHE A 144 -9.63 -6.98 -18.03
N GLN A 145 -8.83 -5.94 -18.28
CA GLN A 145 -8.78 -5.29 -19.59
C GLN A 145 -7.84 -6.01 -20.55
N SER A 146 -6.91 -6.80 -20.01
CA SER A 146 -5.96 -7.64 -20.75
C SER A 146 -5.51 -8.77 -19.84
N THR A 147 -5.40 -9.99 -20.38
CA THR A 147 -4.81 -11.15 -19.69
C THR A 147 -3.56 -11.68 -20.37
N THR A 148 -2.97 -10.93 -21.30
CA THR A 148 -1.83 -11.40 -22.12
C THR A 148 -0.65 -11.91 -21.30
N ASP A 149 -0.37 -11.28 -20.16
CA ASP A 149 0.80 -11.57 -19.32
C ASP A 149 0.47 -12.37 -18.06
N ILE A 150 -0.78 -12.84 -17.93
CA ILE A 150 -1.27 -13.53 -16.72
C ILE A 150 -2.15 -14.74 -17.06
N GLU A 151 -2.09 -15.76 -16.21
CA GLU A 151 -2.99 -16.92 -16.29
C GLU A 151 -3.94 -16.93 -15.10
N LEU A 152 -5.24 -17.11 -15.36
CA LEU A 152 -6.28 -17.11 -14.33
C LEU A 152 -6.60 -18.55 -13.93
N GLY A 153 -6.50 -18.85 -12.63
CA GLY A 153 -6.83 -20.19 -12.12
C GLY A 153 -8.29 -20.33 -11.68
N GLU A 154 -8.58 -21.44 -11.01
CA GLU A 154 -9.94 -21.78 -10.56
C GLU A 154 -10.51 -20.72 -9.62
N THR A 155 -11.73 -20.26 -9.93
CA THR A 155 -12.39 -19.17 -9.22
C THR A 155 -13.45 -19.71 -8.27
N THR A 156 -13.39 -19.28 -7.00
CA THR A 156 -14.45 -19.48 -6.01
C THR A 156 -15.24 -18.20 -5.85
N ILE A 157 -16.56 -18.27 -6.03
CA ILE A 157 -17.48 -17.13 -5.92
C ILE A 157 -18.60 -17.46 -4.95
N ASN A 158 -18.83 -16.61 -3.96
CA ASN A 158 -19.98 -16.73 -3.06
C ASN A 158 -20.51 -15.35 -2.65
N GLN A 159 -21.42 -15.29 -1.68
CA GLN A 159 -22.00 -14.02 -1.22
C GLN A 159 -21.01 -13.10 -0.47
N TYR A 160 -19.88 -13.63 0.00
CA TYR A 160 -18.87 -12.92 0.78
C TYR A 160 -17.65 -12.49 -0.04
N GLY A 161 -17.54 -12.95 -1.28
CA GLY A 161 -16.47 -12.51 -2.17
C GLY A 161 -16.15 -13.46 -3.30
N ILE A 162 -15.14 -13.04 -4.07
CA ILE A 162 -14.56 -13.74 -5.21
C ILE A 162 -13.09 -14.00 -4.88
N ARG A 163 -12.63 -15.24 -5.07
CA ARG A 163 -11.25 -15.65 -4.77
C ARG A 163 -10.72 -16.51 -5.90
N PHE A 164 -9.55 -16.17 -6.39
CA PHE A 164 -8.91 -16.88 -7.50
C PHE A 164 -7.40 -16.64 -7.45
N PRO A 165 -6.59 -17.64 -7.84
CA PRO A 165 -5.17 -17.42 -8.06
C PRO A 165 -4.94 -16.83 -9.46
N VAL A 166 -3.89 -16.03 -9.58
CA VAL A 166 -3.36 -15.51 -10.84
C VAL A 166 -1.89 -15.91 -10.92
N VAL A 167 -1.47 -16.49 -12.04
CA VAL A 167 -0.07 -16.85 -12.29
C VAL A 167 0.56 -15.83 -13.21
N VAL A 168 1.75 -15.34 -12.84
CA VAL A 168 2.57 -14.43 -13.63
C VAL A 168 4.04 -14.78 -13.39
N ASN A 169 4.83 -14.94 -14.45
CA ASN A 169 6.24 -15.35 -14.36
C ASN A 169 6.43 -16.57 -13.40
N GLU A 170 5.64 -17.62 -13.60
CA GLU A 170 5.63 -18.85 -12.77
C GLU A 170 5.25 -18.65 -11.28
N THR A 171 4.94 -17.42 -10.87
CA THR A 171 4.55 -17.08 -9.50
C THR A 171 3.03 -17.06 -9.38
N THR A 172 2.49 -17.87 -8.47
CA THR A 172 1.05 -17.85 -8.15
C THR A 172 0.77 -16.79 -7.07
N ILE A 173 -0.10 -15.84 -7.38
CA ILE A 173 -0.55 -14.77 -6.48
C ILE A 173 -2.04 -14.94 -6.21
N LYS A 174 -2.41 -14.93 -4.94
CA LYS A 174 -3.81 -15.01 -4.53
C LYS A 174 -4.48 -13.65 -4.71
N VAL A 175 -5.64 -13.63 -5.35
CA VAL A 175 -6.52 -12.46 -5.41
C VAL A 175 -7.79 -12.74 -4.61
N GLU A 176 -8.16 -11.80 -3.74
CA GLU A 176 -9.44 -11.80 -3.04
C GLU A 176 -10.17 -10.47 -3.25
N ILE A 177 -11.45 -10.54 -3.61
CA ILE A 177 -12.38 -9.41 -3.60
C ILE A 177 -13.43 -9.73 -2.55
N VAL A 178 -13.32 -9.10 -1.38
CA VAL A 178 -14.04 -9.49 -0.16
C VAL A 178 -15.07 -8.44 0.22
N ALA A 179 -16.24 -8.92 0.65
CA ALA A 179 -17.30 -8.05 1.09
C ALA A 179 -16.98 -7.42 2.44
N ASN A 180 -17.09 -6.10 2.52
CA ASN A 180 -16.99 -5.33 3.74
C ASN A 180 -18.40 -4.88 4.18
N GLY A 181 -18.89 -5.45 5.28
CA GLY A 181 -20.14 -5.04 5.92
C GLY A 181 -19.95 -4.29 7.24
N MET A 182 -18.71 -4.01 7.62
CA MET A 182 -18.40 -3.51 8.96
C MET A 182 -18.31 -1.99 9.04
N PHE A 183 -18.00 -1.33 7.92
CA PHE A 183 -17.95 0.13 7.86
C PHE A 183 -18.23 0.62 6.44
N THR A 184 -18.73 1.84 6.32
CA THR A 184 -18.95 2.48 5.01
C THR A 184 -17.60 2.93 4.42
N LEU A 185 -17.31 2.47 3.21
CA LEU A 185 -16.12 2.88 2.45
C LEU A 185 -16.23 4.36 2.04
N ASP A 186 -15.17 5.13 2.25
CA ASP A 186 -15.03 6.48 1.69
C ASP A 186 -14.79 6.41 0.17
N SER A 187 -14.84 7.56 -0.49
CA SER A 187 -14.44 7.68 -1.89
C SER A 187 -13.01 7.16 -2.10
N PRO A 188 -12.75 6.42 -3.20
CA PRO A 188 -11.45 5.83 -3.44
C PRO A 188 -10.42 6.91 -3.78
N VAL A 189 -9.14 6.53 -3.64
CA VAL A 189 -8.00 7.32 -4.08
C VAL A 189 -7.24 6.60 -5.18
N TYR A 190 -6.49 7.35 -5.98
CA TYR A 190 -5.69 6.84 -7.10
C TYR A 190 -4.22 7.23 -6.89
N PRO A 191 -3.42 6.38 -6.22
CA PRO A 191 -1.98 6.58 -6.14
C PRO A 191 -1.33 6.71 -7.53
N ILE A 192 -0.22 7.45 -7.63
CA ILE A 192 0.42 7.75 -8.93
C ILE A 192 0.83 6.49 -9.70
N TRP A 193 1.14 5.41 -8.98
CA TRP A 193 1.56 4.13 -9.54
C TRP A 193 0.39 3.20 -9.87
N ALA A 194 -0.84 3.49 -9.40
CA ALA A 194 -2.01 2.64 -9.56
C ALA A 194 -3.09 3.31 -10.43
N LYS A 195 -3.66 2.54 -11.37
CA LYS A 195 -4.77 3.00 -12.23
C LYS A 195 -6.15 2.53 -11.75
N ILE A 196 -6.18 1.75 -10.68
CA ILE A 196 -7.39 1.16 -10.10
C ILE A 196 -7.79 1.90 -8.82
N PRO A 197 -9.07 1.87 -8.42
CA PRO A 197 -9.51 2.51 -7.19
C PRO A 197 -8.86 1.83 -5.98
N CYS A 198 -8.25 2.62 -5.09
CA CYS A 198 -7.62 2.15 -3.87
C CYS A 198 -8.33 2.72 -2.63
N LEU A 199 -8.23 2.02 -1.50
CA LEU A 199 -8.78 2.51 -0.23
C LEU A 199 -8.20 3.88 0.14
N SER A 200 -9.09 4.75 0.64
CA SER A 200 -8.73 6.03 1.24
C SER A 200 -7.78 5.85 2.44
N ILE A 201 -7.05 6.89 2.84
CA ILE A 201 -6.18 6.81 4.03
C ILE A 201 -7.00 6.46 5.28
N SER A 202 -8.18 7.06 5.42
CA SER A 202 -9.16 6.78 6.48
C SER A 202 -9.51 5.28 6.53
N ASP A 203 -9.90 4.68 5.41
CA ASP A 203 -10.29 3.27 5.36
C ASP A 203 -9.10 2.29 5.46
N ARG A 204 -7.89 2.71 5.07
CA ARG A 204 -6.65 1.95 5.36
C ARG A 204 -6.44 1.82 6.87
N PHE A 205 -6.59 2.91 7.62
CA PHE A 205 -6.53 2.87 9.09
C PHE A 205 -7.67 2.03 9.66
N THR A 206 -8.93 2.28 9.26
CA THR A 206 -10.10 1.54 9.75
C THR A 206 -9.92 0.03 9.58
N SER A 207 -9.64 -0.42 8.35
CA SER A 207 -9.49 -1.85 8.04
C SER A 207 -8.34 -2.50 8.82
N LYS A 208 -7.23 -1.78 9.05
CA LYS A 208 -6.09 -2.31 9.81
C LYS A 208 -6.31 -2.34 11.31
N LEU A 209 -7.00 -1.35 11.88
CA LEU A 209 -7.42 -1.37 13.28
C LEU A 209 -8.30 -2.58 13.57
N MET A 210 -9.28 -2.82 12.69
CA MET A 210 -10.20 -3.96 12.75
C MET A 210 -9.47 -5.29 12.60
N ALA A 211 -8.64 -5.43 11.57
CA ALA A 211 -7.85 -6.64 11.37
C ALA A 211 -6.94 -6.93 12.57
N ASN A 212 -6.25 -5.91 13.11
CA ASN A 212 -5.45 -6.07 14.32
C ASN A 212 -6.32 -6.53 15.51
N ALA A 213 -7.50 -5.93 15.70
CA ALA A 213 -8.39 -6.32 16.79
C ALA A 213 -8.84 -7.78 16.72
N ASP A 214 -9.08 -8.32 15.51
CA ASP A 214 -9.46 -9.72 15.31
C ASP A 214 -8.33 -10.71 15.61
N ARG A 215 -7.08 -10.36 15.25
CA ARG A 215 -5.99 -11.35 15.18
C ARG A 215 -4.66 -10.94 15.81
N TRP A 216 -4.62 -9.87 16.63
CA TRP A 216 -3.38 -9.38 17.27
C TRP A 216 -2.65 -10.45 18.11
N ASN A 217 -3.40 -11.38 18.73
CA ASN A 217 -2.83 -12.43 19.57
C ASN A 217 -2.46 -13.70 18.79
N ASP A 218 -2.73 -13.74 17.48
CA ASP A 218 -2.36 -14.85 16.62
C ASP A 218 -0.96 -14.63 16.04
N SER A 219 0.01 -15.34 16.59
CA SER A 219 1.41 -15.28 16.14
C SER A 219 1.62 -15.69 14.67
N SER A 220 0.68 -16.43 14.06
CA SER A 220 0.75 -16.81 12.65
C SER A 220 0.58 -15.63 11.70
N THR A 221 0.14 -14.48 12.23
CA THR A 221 -0.07 -13.23 11.48
C THR A 221 1.14 -12.30 11.53
N GLN A 222 2.20 -12.68 12.25
CA GLN A 222 3.45 -11.94 12.39
C GLN A 222 3.27 -10.47 12.82
N SER A 223 2.20 -10.14 13.56
CA SER A 223 1.84 -8.75 13.89
C SER A 223 1.77 -7.82 12.67
N ARG A 224 1.50 -8.35 11.47
CA ARG A 224 1.56 -7.57 10.22
C ARG A 224 0.63 -6.36 10.23
N ASP A 225 -0.55 -6.46 10.85
CA ASP A 225 -1.49 -5.34 10.92
C ASP A 225 -1.01 -4.24 11.87
N LEU A 226 -0.34 -4.59 12.97
CA LEU A 226 0.32 -3.63 13.85
C LEU A 226 1.47 -2.91 13.14
N ILE A 227 2.30 -3.65 12.41
CA ILE A 227 3.40 -3.09 11.62
C ILE A 227 2.85 -2.16 10.52
N ASP A 228 1.79 -2.57 9.84
CA ASP A 228 1.09 -1.77 8.84
C ASP A 228 0.50 -0.48 9.44
N LEU A 229 -0.11 -0.54 10.62
CA LEU A 229 -0.58 0.64 11.37
C LEU A 229 0.56 1.57 11.76
N ALA A 230 1.70 1.03 12.19
CA ALA A 230 2.86 1.83 12.54
C ALA A 230 3.38 2.62 11.33
N ILE A 231 3.48 1.97 10.17
CA ILE A 231 3.89 2.62 8.92
C ILE A 231 2.87 3.66 8.47
N LEU A 232 1.57 3.36 8.51
CA LEU A 232 0.53 4.35 8.25
C LEU A 232 0.69 5.57 9.16
N ARG A 233 0.94 5.35 10.46
CA ARG A 233 1.05 6.41 11.45
C ARG A 233 2.26 7.32 11.26
N VAL A 234 3.38 6.78 10.79
CA VAL A 234 4.57 7.60 10.43
C VAL A 234 4.27 8.52 9.25
N ASN A 235 3.42 8.08 8.31
CA ASN A 235 3.14 8.81 7.08
C ASN A 235 1.89 9.71 7.16
N SER A 236 1.01 9.50 8.14
CA SER A 236 -0.19 10.28 8.36
C SER A 236 -0.63 10.19 9.82
N GLU A 237 -1.12 11.29 10.38
CA GLU A 237 -1.91 11.22 11.62
C GLU A 237 -3.13 10.33 11.39
N ILE A 238 -3.61 9.66 12.44
CA ILE A 238 -4.80 8.82 12.37
C ILE A 238 -6.02 9.73 12.26
N PRO A 239 -6.81 9.66 11.18
CA PRO A 239 -8.04 10.42 11.12
C PRO A 239 -8.98 9.98 12.26
N PRO A 240 -9.54 10.90 13.08
CA PRO A 240 -10.43 10.51 14.18
C PRO A 240 -11.62 9.66 13.73
N GLN A 241 -12.14 9.95 12.53
CA GLN A 241 -13.21 9.19 11.89
C GLN A 241 -12.83 7.73 11.58
N ALA A 242 -11.55 7.41 11.32
CA ALA A 242 -11.12 6.04 11.05
C ALA A 242 -11.26 5.16 12.31
N ILE A 243 -10.91 5.71 13.48
CA ILE A 243 -11.11 5.04 14.77
C ILE A 243 -12.61 4.92 15.06
N ALA A 244 -13.38 5.99 14.86
CA ALA A 244 -14.83 5.97 15.10
C ALA A 244 -15.53 4.90 14.24
N LYS A 245 -15.23 4.83 12.94
CA LYS A 245 -15.74 3.80 12.03
C LYS A 245 -15.42 2.38 12.50
N ALA A 246 -14.20 2.14 12.99
CA ALA A 246 -13.79 0.81 13.45
C ALA A 246 -14.54 0.41 14.75
N GLU A 247 -14.64 1.34 15.70
CA GLU A 247 -15.30 1.13 17.00
C GLU A 247 -16.83 0.99 16.90
N GLU A 248 -17.46 1.39 15.79
CA GLU A 248 -18.89 1.12 15.54
C GLU A 248 -19.20 -0.39 15.48
N SER A 249 -18.24 -1.20 14.99
CA SER A 249 -18.41 -2.65 14.86
C SER A 249 -17.92 -3.43 16.08
N TYR A 250 -16.72 -3.14 16.61
CA TYR A 250 -16.19 -3.76 17.83
C TYR A 250 -14.97 -3.01 18.38
N GLU A 251 -14.63 -3.25 19.66
CA GLU A 251 -13.54 -2.58 20.38
C GLU A 251 -12.17 -2.83 19.70
N VAL A 252 -11.53 -1.78 19.16
CA VAL A 252 -10.22 -1.88 18.48
C VAL A 252 -9.06 -1.26 19.27
N LYS A 253 -9.33 -0.27 20.12
CA LYS A 253 -8.31 0.43 20.92
C LYS A 253 -7.58 -0.50 21.88
N LYS A 254 -8.32 -1.28 22.66
CA LYS A 254 -7.74 -2.16 23.69
C LYS A 254 -6.92 -3.30 23.08
N PRO A 255 -7.39 -4.00 22.02
CA PRO A 255 -6.53 -4.91 21.27
C PRO A 255 -5.24 -4.29 20.74
N LEU A 256 -5.31 -3.04 20.23
CA LEU A 256 -4.13 -2.34 19.72
C LEU A 256 -3.09 -2.08 20.83
N ILE A 257 -3.51 -1.58 21.99
CA ILE A 257 -2.60 -1.36 23.14
C ILE A 257 -1.94 -2.67 23.56
N LYS A 258 -2.68 -3.78 23.60
CA LYS A 258 -2.12 -5.11 23.90
C LYS A 258 -1.10 -5.55 22.85
N ALA A 259 -1.40 -5.34 21.57
CA ALA A 259 -0.50 -5.66 20.46
C ALA A 259 0.81 -4.89 20.58
N ILE A 260 0.75 -3.57 20.81
CA ILE A 260 1.91 -2.69 21.04
C ILE A 260 2.72 -3.18 22.25
N THR A 261 2.06 -3.52 23.36
CA THR A 261 2.71 -3.99 24.59
C THR A 261 3.50 -5.28 24.33
N ILE A 262 2.89 -6.27 23.68
CA ILE A 262 3.57 -7.52 23.34
C ILE A 262 4.74 -7.26 22.38
N PHE A 263 4.55 -6.43 21.36
CA PHE A 263 5.58 -6.19 20.34
C PHE A 263 6.80 -5.44 20.88
N THR A 264 6.60 -4.53 21.84
CA THR A 264 7.67 -3.75 22.48
C THR A 264 8.46 -4.57 23.51
N GLN A 265 7.77 -5.32 24.38
CA GLN A 265 8.41 -6.15 25.42
C GLN A 265 9.01 -7.46 24.86
N LYS A 266 8.39 -7.96 23.80
CA LYS A 266 8.64 -9.15 22.98
C LYS A 266 9.84 -9.15 22.03
N GLU A 267 11.06 -8.76 22.38
CA GLU A 267 12.14 -8.59 21.36
C GLU A 267 12.33 -9.81 20.43
N GLY A 268 12.54 -11.01 20.97
CA GLY A 268 12.68 -12.21 20.15
C GLY A 268 11.42 -12.61 19.36
N TYR A 269 10.24 -12.09 19.71
CA TYR A 269 9.03 -12.21 18.90
C TYR A 269 9.01 -11.18 17.76
N ARG A 270 9.32 -9.91 18.08
CA ARG A 270 9.44 -8.82 17.11
C ARG A 270 10.44 -9.17 16.00
N ASP A 271 11.62 -9.67 16.35
CA ASP A 271 12.66 -10.01 15.39
C ASP A 271 12.19 -11.12 14.44
N LYS A 272 11.45 -12.12 14.97
CA LYS A 272 10.82 -13.15 14.14
C LYS A 272 9.78 -12.57 13.19
N CYS A 273 8.96 -11.61 13.64
CA CYS A 273 8.00 -10.93 12.77
C CYS A 273 8.70 -10.19 11.63
N PHE A 274 9.75 -9.43 11.93
CA PHE A 274 10.54 -8.73 10.92
C PHE A 274 11.17 -9.69 9.92
N GLN A 275 11.78 -10.79 10.40
CA GLN A 275 12.36 -11.81 9.54
C GLN A 275 11.32 -12.47 8.63
N GLN A 276 10.18 -12.91 9.18
CA GLN A 276 9.15 -13.63 8.42
C GLN A 276 8.38 -12.76 7.42
N LEU A 277 8.30 -11.45 7.68
CA LEU A 277 7.70 -10.48 6.77
C LEU A 277 8.73 -9.88 5.79
N ASN A 278 9.98 -10.34 5.82
CA ASN A 278 11.09 -9.81 5.03
C ASN A 278 11.18 -8.28 5.14
N VAL A 279 11.09 -7.76 6.37
CA VAL A 279 11.26 -6.33 6.64
C VAL A 279 12.73 -5.98 6.41
N PRO A 280 13.06 -5.02 5.54
CA PRO A 280 14.44 -4.55 5.41
C PRO A 280 14.92 -3.89 6.72
N GLU A 281 16.18 -4.14 7.11
CA GLU A 281 16.72 -3.66 8.40
C GLU A 281 16.62 -2.13 8.55
N GLU A 282 16.79 -1.38 7.46
CA GLU A 282 16.65 0.08 7.46
C GLU A 282 15.24 0.57 7.80
N LYS A 283 14.24 -0.32 7.77
CA LYS A 283 12.84 -0.04 8.12
C LYS A 283 12.53 -0.32 9.58
N PHE A 284 13.40 -1.04 10.31
CA PHE A 284 13.15 -1.36 11.72
C PHE A 284 12.96 -0.09 12.57
N PRO A 285 13.84 0.93 12.48
CA PRO A 285 13.66 2.14 13.28
C PRO A 285 12.37 2.88 12.92
N ILE A 286 12.02 2.94 11.62
CA ILE A 286 10.81 3.60 11.13
C ILE A 286 9.55 2.93 11.70
N ILE A 287 9.51 1.59 11.70
CA ILE A 287 8.39 0.85 12.28
C ILE A 287 8.33 1.12 13.78
N MET A 288 9.45 1.08 14.50
CA MET A 288 9.46 1.34 15.94
C MET A 288 9.04 2.77 16.29
N ASP A 289 9.41 3.77 15.50
CA ASP A 289 8.91 5.14 15.64
C ASP A 289 7.39 5.20 15.47
N GLY A 290 6.85 4.48 14.47
CA GLY A 290 5.40 4.35 14.28
C GLY A 290 4.71 3.68 15.46
N ILE A 291 5.29 2.63 16.05
CA ILE A 291 4.78 1.97 17.25
C ILE A 291 4.74 2.94 18.44
N ASN A 292 5.77 3.76 18.62
CA ASN A 292 5.82 4.76 19.68
C ASN A 292 4.77 5.86 19.47
N LEU A 293 4.58 6.32 18.23
CA LEU A 293 3.52 7.29 17.90
C LEU A 293 2.13 6.72 18.20
N LEU A 294 1.86 5.47 17.81
CA LEU A 294 0.61 4.80 18.14
C LEU A 294 0.41 4.71 19.66
N LEU A 295 1.46 4.36 20.41
CA LEU A 295 1.37 4.32 21.88
C LEU A 295 0.95 5.68 22.45
N LEU A 296 1.58 6.77 21.99
CA LEU A 296 1.23 8.13 22.42
C LEU A 296 -0.22 8.51 22.09
N ASP A 297 -0.69 8.19 20.89
CA ASP A 297 -2.06 8.49 20.46
C ASP A 297 -3.09 7.78 21.36
N PHE A 298 -2.85 6.51 21.71
CA PHE A 298 -3.83 5.67 22.44
C PHE A 298 -3.65 5.68 23.97
N GLU A 299 -2.48 6.05 24.51
CA GLU A 299 -2.30 6.31 25.95
C GLU A 299 -2.89 7.66 26.36
N SER A 300 -2.73 8.70 25.53
CA SER A 300 -3.31 10.04 25.78
C SER A 300 -4.84 10.06 25.69
N SER A 301 -5.43 9.03 25.07
CA SER A 301 -6.87 8.83 24.90
C SER A 301 -7.54 8.14 26.10
N ASN A 302 -6.78 7.71 27.11
CA ASN A 302 -7.31 7.24 28.39
C ASN A 302 -7.33 8.40 29.38
N PRO A 303 -8.49 9.09 29.61
CA PRO A 303 -8.65 9.75 30.88
C PRO A 303 -8.57 8.65 31.94
N ARG A 304 -7.57 8.74 32.82
CA ARG A 304 -7.56 7.93 34.05
C ARG A 304 -8.94 8.11 34.71
N ASN A 305 -9.60 6.99 35.00
CA ASN A 305 -10.80 6.81 35.84
C ASN A 305 -11.42 8.07 36.44
#